data_AF-A0A7S3HYN0-F1
#
_entry.id   AF-A0A7S3HYN0-F1
#
_cell.length_a   1.000
_cell.length_b   1.000
_cell.length_c   1.000
_cell.angle_alpha   90.00
_cell.angle_beta   90.00
_cell.angle_gamma   90.00
#
_symmetry.space_group_name_H-M   'P 1'
#
loop_
_entity.id
_entity.type
_entity.pdbx_description
1 polymer ?
#
loop_
_entity_poly.entity_id
_entity_poly.type
_entity_poly.pdbx_seq_one_letter_code
_entity_poly.pdbx_strand_id
1 'polypeptide(L)'
;MTIDEVNFRDASTLIGRSLVNEFSELDSSDSFQGEDTLNALRRNEAASGSPMNQHVKAPFLPAMKSTKEYTLVLDLDETLVHYFEERNTVLIRPQAGQFLQQMAQFYEVVIFTAGTKDYADWALAHLKNQ
;
A
#
# COMPACT_ATOMS: atom_id res chain seq x y z
N MET A 1 25.25 2.52 -8.16
CA MET A 1 24.40 1.74 -7.25
C MET A 1 23.31 1.14 -8.11
N THR A 2 23.55 -0.06 -8.62
CA THR A 2 22.53 -0.82 -9.37
C THR A 2 21.66 -1.55 -8.36
N ILE A 3 20.39 -1.77 -8.68
CA ILE A 3 19.45 -2.54 -7.84
C ILE A 3 20.02 -3.94 -7.50
N ASP A 4 20.90 -4.46 -8.35
CA ASP A 4 21.58 -5.75 -8.18
C ASP A 4 22.53 -5.84 -6.97
N GLU A 5 22.96 -4.69 -6.39
CA GLU A 5 23.90 -4.65 -5.26
C GLU A 5 23.21 -4.62 -3.89
N VAL A 6 21.90 -4.41 -3.83
CA VAL A 6 21.15 -4.41 -2.57
C VAL A 6 20.43 -5.76 -2.44
N ASN A 7 20.99 -6.66 -1.63
CA ASN A 7 20.32 -7.92 -1.30
C ASN A 7 19.00 -7.60 -0.57
N PHE A 8 17.94 -8.39 -0.78
CA PHE A 8 16.65 -8.23 -0.11
C PHE A 8 16.78 -8.11 1.44
N ARG A 9 17.81 -8.73 2.04
CA ARG A 9 18.18 -8.55 3.45
C ARG A 9 18.63 -7.13 3.81
N ASP A 10 19.35 -6.48 2.90
CA ASP A 10 19.82 -5.10 3.07
C ASP A 10 18.67 -4.12 2.86
N ALA A 11 17.79 -4.39 1.89
CA ALA A 11 16.58 -3.61 1.63
C ALA A 11 15.58 -3.64 2.80
N SER A 12 15.33 -4.82 3.40
CA SER A 12 14.46 -4.94 4.57
C SER A 12 15.01 -4.21 5.80
N THR A 13 16.34 -4.17 5.94
CA THR A 13 17.03 -3.41 6.98
C THR A 13 16.99 -1.90 6.71
N LEU A 14 16.99 -1.47 5.44
CA LEU A 14 16.88 -0.06 5.04
C LEU A 14 15.45 0.48 5.19
N ILE A 15 14.46 -0.22 4.63
CA ILE A 15 13.06 0.21 4.55
C ILE A 15 12.34 -0.02 5.89
N GLY A 16 12.66 -1.11 6.59
CA GLY A 16 12.08 -1.45 7.90
C GLY A 16 12.56 -0.57 9.05
N ARG A 17 13.67 0.17 8.89
CA ARG A 17 14.17 1.11 9.91
C ARG A 17 13.52 2.50 9.84
N SER A 18 12.97 2.92 8.70
CA SER A 18 12.38 4.26 8.55
C SER A 18 10.93 4.32 9.02
N LEU A 19 10.08 3.37 8.64
CA LEU A 19 8.63 3.57 8.76
C LEU A 19 8.05 3.37 10.17
N VAL A 20 8.65 2.52 11.02
CA VAL A 20 8.10 2.28 12.37
C VAL A 20 8.42 3.43 13.32
N ASN A 21 9.62 4.02 13.22
CA ASN A 21 10.04 5.07 14.14
C ASN A 21 9.52 6.46 13.70
N GLU A 22 9.48 6.77 12.39
CA GLU A 22 8.98 8.08 11.91
C GLU A 22 7.47 8.28 12.14
N PHE A 23 6.65 7.22 12.08
CA PHE A 23 5.22 7.34 12.36
C PHE A 23 4.88 7.28 13.85
N SER A 24 5.78 6.75 14.70
CA SER A 24 5.58 6.75 16.15
C SER A 24 5.74 8.13 16.79
N GLU A 25 6.52 9.03 16.18
CA GLU A 25 6.73 10.38 16.71
C GLU A 25 5.60 11.36 16.32
N LEU A 26 4.88 11.10 15.22
CA LEU A 26 3.82 11.99 14.73
C LEU A 26 2.45 11.83 15.42
N ASP A 27 2.25 10.79 16.23
CA ASP A 27 1.04 10.63 17.07
C ASP A 27 1.17 11.28 18.46
N SER A 28 2.31 11.93 18.75
CA SER A 28 2.61 12.49 20.08
C SER A 28 1.95 13.85 20.37
N SER A 29 1.30 14.49 19.39
CA SER A 29 0.91 15.90 19.49
C SER A 29 -0.58 16.21 19.37
N ASP A 30 -1.47 15.22 19.46
CA ASP A 30 -2.90 15.49 19.67
C ASP A 30 -3.41 14.75 20.92
N SER A 31 -3.50 15.49 22.02
CA SER A 31 -4.02 15.02 23.30
C SER A 31 -5.53 14.78 23.22
N PHE A 32 -5.94 13.63 22.67
CA PHE A 32 -7.31 13.16 22.72
C PHE A 32 -7.49 12.18 23.89
N GLN A 33 -8.51 12.40 24.72
CA GLN A 33 -8.82 11.62 25.94
C GLN A 33 -9.33 10.20 25.60
N GLY A 34 -8.48 9.35 25.03
CA GLY A 34 -8.84 8.05 24.47
C GLY A 34 -8.68 6.83 25.41
N GLU A 35 -7.97 6.97 26.54
CA GLU A 35 -7.73 5.83 27.44
C GLU A 35 -9.01 5.30 28.12
N ASP A 36 -9.95 6.18 28.43
CA ASP A 36 -11.25 5.79 29.02
C ASP A 36 -12.14 5.06 28.02
N THR A 37 -12.07 5.42 26.74
CA THR A 37 -12.85 4.81 25.65
C THR A 37 -12.33 3.40 25.32
N LEU A 38 -11.01 3.20 25.29
CA LEU A 38 -10.38 1.89 25.10
C LEU A 38 -10.70 0.90 26.24
N ASN A 39 -10.76 1.40 27.48
CA ASN A 39 -11.12 0.58 28.64
C ASN A 39 -12.63 0.25 28.72
N ALA A 40 -13.49 1.08 28.11
CA ALA A 40 -14.92 0.79 27.97
C ALA A 40 -15.19 -0.26 26.88
N LEU A 41 -14.46 -0.20 25.77
CA LEU A 41 -14.56 -1.19 24.68
C LEU A 41 -14.10 -2.59 25.14
N ARG A 42 -12.98 -2.69 25.85
CA ARG A 42 -12.46 -3.97 26.40
C ARG A 42 -13.42 -4.66 27.37
N ARG A 43 -14.23 -3.90 28.12
CA ARG A 43 -15.20 -4.47 29.07
C ARG A 43 -16.43 -5.07 28.39
N ASN A 44 -16.81 -4.56 27.23
CA ASN A 44 -17.97 -5.06 26.47
C ASN A 44 -17.66 -6.33 25.66
N GLU A 45 -16.40 -6.57 25.31
CA GLU A 45 -15.98 -7.79 24.60
C GLU A 45 -15.99 -9.04 25.48
N ALA A 46 -15.93 -8.90 26.81
CA ALA A 46 -15.93 -10.04 27.74
C ALA A 46 -17.32 -10.70 27.91
N ALA A 47 -18.40 -10.07 27.43
CA ALA A 47 -19.77 -10.54 27.66
C ALA A 47 -20.47 -11.15 26.42
N SER A 48 -19.85 -11.07 25.23
CA SER A 48 -20.41 -11.61 23.98
C SER A 48 -19.48 -12.69 23.45
N GLY A 49 -19.80 -13.95 23.75
CA GLY A 49 -19.09 -15.13 23.23
C GLY A 49 -19.20 -15.27 21.71
N SER A 50 -18.42 -14.50 20.97
CA SER A 50 -18.16 -14.71 19.54
C SER A 50 -16.67 -15.01 19.35
N PRO A 51 -16.29 -16.23 18.92
CA PRO A 51 -14.91 -16.55 18.64
C PRO A 51 -14.59 -16.03 17.24
N MET A 52 -13.99 -14.86 17.12
CA MET A 52 -13.44 -14.46 15.82
C MET A 52 -12.09 -13.76 15.95
N ASN A 53 -11.17 -14.46 16.62
CA ASN A 53 -9.76 -14.35 16.29
C ASN A 53 -9.52 -15.11 14.97
N GLN A 54 -10.12 -14.62 13.87
CA GLN A 54 -9.87 -15.17 12.55
C GLN A 54 -8.41 -14.89 12.22
N HIS A 55 -7.57 -15.90 12.38
CA HIS A 55 -6.23 -15.92 11.81
C HIS A 55 -6.38 -15.69 10.31
N VAL A 56 -6.08 -14.48 9.84
CA VAL A 56 -6.03 -14.17 8.41
C VAL A 56 -4.91 -15.04 7.85
N LYS A 57 -5.30 -16.10 7.15
CA LYS A 57 -4.35 -17.12 6.69
C LYS A 57 -3.65 -16.58 5.46
N ALA A 58 -2.34 -16.39 5.57
CA ALA A 58 -1.49 -15.97 4.47
C ALA A 58 -1.65 -16.89 3.24
N PRO A 59 -1.47 -16.35 2.02
CA PRO A 59 -1.00 -15.00 1.72
C PRO A 59 -2.13 -13.96 1.56
N PHE A 60 -1.86 -12.73 2.01
CA PHE A 60 -2.78 -11.57 1.91
C PHE A 60 -3.04 -11.12 0.46
N LEU A 61 -2.12 -11.44 -0.45
CA LEU A 61 -2.32 -11.39 -1.89
C LEU A 61 -2.64 -12.80 -2.41
N PRO A 62 -3.40 -12.96 -3.51
CA PRO A 62 -3.49 -14.24 -4.19
C PRO A 62 -2.09 -14.79 -4.48
N ALA A 63 -1.96 -16.12 -4.52
CA ALA A 63 -0.72 -16.73 -4.95
C ALA A 63 -0.28 -16.13 -6.29
N MET A 64 1.00 -15.74 -6.37
CA MET A 64 1.61 -15.19 -7.58
C MET A 64 1.25 -16.06 -8.77
N LYS A 65 0.66 -15.45 -9.79
CA LYS A 65 0.19 -16.18 -10.99
C LYS A 65 1.25 -16.25 -12.08
N SER A 66 2.32 -15.49 -11.90
CA SER A 66 3.41 -15.33 -12.84
C SER A 66 4.61 -16.21 -12.48
N THR A 67 5.51 -16.44 -13.45
CA THR A 67 6.80 -17.11 -13.22
C THR A 67 7.92 -16.13 -12.82
N LYS A 68 7.56 -14.87 -12.51
CA LYS A 68 8.54 -13.86 -12.06
C LYS A 68 9.02 -14.20 -10.65
N GLU A 69 10.24 -13.78 -10.32
CA GLU A 69 10.82 -14.06 -9.01
C GLU A 69 10.27 -13.11 -7.93
N TYR A 70 9.97 -11.87 -8.32
CA TYR A 70 9.59 -10.80 -7.41
C TYR A 70 8.27 -10.15 -7.82
N THR A 71 7.50 -9.71 -6.81
CA THR A 71 6.33 -8.84 -6.98
C THR A 71 6.74 -7.39 -6.72
N LEU A 72 6.41 -6.50 -7.64
CA LEU A 72 6.56 -5.05 -7.47
C LEU A 72 5.20 -4.47 -7.05
N VAL A 73 5.08 -4.07 -5.79
CA VAL A 73 3.88 -3.42 -5.24
C VAL A 73 4.03 -1.90 -5.39
N LEU A 74 3.06 -1.25 -6.02
CA LEU A 74 3.08 0.20 -6.29
C LEU A 74 1.81 0.85 -5.78
N ASP A 75 1.94 1.99 -5.12
CA ASP A 75 0.83 2.91 -4.91
C ASP A 75 0.45 3.62 -6.22
N LEU A 76 -0.74 4.20 -6.24
CA LEU A 76 -1.32 4.88 -7.38
C LEU A 76 -1.20 6.40 -7.26
N ASP A 77 -1.83 6.99 -6.24
CA ASP A 77 -1.91 8.43 -6.04
C ASP A 77 -0.57 9.02 -5.60
N GLU A 78 -0.21 10.17 -6.15
CA GLU A 78 1.10 10.84 -6.01
C GLU A 78 2.33 9.97 -6.38
N THR A 79 2.10 8.77 -6.92
CA THR A 79 3.14 7.82 -7.32
C THR A 79 3.15 7.61 -8.82
N LEU A 80 2.04 7.18 -9.40
CA LEU A 80 1.86 6.95 -10.85
C LEU A 80 0.96 8.01 -11.49
N VAL A 81 0.03 8.54 -10.70
CA VAL A 81 -0.96 9.52 -11.14
C VAL A 81 -1.17 10.59 -10.07
N HIS A 82 -1.71 11.73 -10.47
CA HIS A 82 -2.15 12.80 -9.58
C HIS A 82 -3.59 13.16 -9.92
N TYR A 83 -4.50 13.02 -8.96
CA TYR A 83 -5.90 13.43 -9.16
C TYR A 83 -6.02 14.94 -8.97
N PHE A 84 -6.49 15.62 -10.01
CA PHE A 84 -6.67 17.06 -10.01
C PHE A 84 -8.16 17.40 -9.85
N GLU A 85 -8.55 17.63 -8.60
CA GLU A 85 -9.94 17.80 -8.16
C GLU A 85 -10.66 18.93 -8.91
N GLU A 86 -9.99 20.07 -9.09
CA GLU A 86 -10.56 21.28 -9.70
C GLU A 86 -11.06 21.06 -11.14
N ARG A 87 -10.44 20.13 -11.86
CA ARG A 87 -10.85 19.76 -13.23
C ARG A 87 -11.50 18.40 -13.30
N ASN A 88 -11.60 17.68 -12.18
CA ASN A 88 -12.05 16.29 -12.13
C ASN A 88 -11.30 15.43 -13.17
N THR A 89 -9.98 15.60 -13.25
CA THR A 89 -9.11 14.90 -14.20
C THR A 89 -7.98 14.20 -13.48
N VAL A 90 -7.49 13.10 -14.05
CA VAL A 90 -6.25 12.49 -13.60
C VAL A 90 -5.08 12.97 -14.48
N LEU A 91 -4.00 13.39 -13.85
CA LEU A 91 -2.74 13.69 -14.50
C LEU A 91 -1.82 12.47 -14.37
N ILE A 92 -1.18 12.09 -15.47
CA ILE A 92 -0.28 10.94 -15.51
C ILE A 92 1.14 11.40 -15.19
N ARG A 93 1.82 10.72 -14.26
CA ARG A 93 3.23 11.00 -14.01
C ARG A 93 4.03 10.73 -15.28
N PRO A 94 4.95 11.64 -15.69
CA PRO A 94 5.76 11.43 -16.87
C PRO A 94 6.39 10.03 -16.88
N GLN A 95 6.27 9.36 -18.03
CA GLN A 95 6.79 8.01 -18.29
C GLN A 95 6.19 6.87 -17.45
N ALA A 96 5.11 7.09 -16.68
CA ALA A 96 4.49 6.03 -15.87
C ALA A 96 4.06 4.81 -16.71
N GLY A 97 3.49 5.02 -17.90
CA GLY A 97 3.11 3.93 -18.80
C GLY A 97 4.31 3.10 -19.27
N GLN A 98 5.38 3.76 -19.73
CA GLN A 98 6.61 3.07 -20.16
C GLN A 98 7.30 2.36 -19.00
N PHE A 99 7.33 2.98 -17.82
CA PHE A 99 7.86 2.38 -16.60
C PHE A 99 7.12 1.08 -16.27
N LEU A 100 5.79 1.08 -16.24
CA LEU A 100 4.99 -0.12 -15.96
C LEU A 100 5.22 -1.21 -17.01
N GLN A 101 5.31 -0.86 -18.30
CA GLN A 101 5.62 -1.81 -19.37
C GLN A 101 7.01 -2.43 -19.23
N GLN A 102 8.01 -1.64 -18.84
CA GLN A 102 9.36 -2.14 -18.62
C GLN A 102 9.42 -3.03 -17.37
N MET A 103 8.81 -2.61 -16.27
CA MET A 103 8.83 -3.38 -15.01
C MET A 103 8.05 -4.68 -15.12
N ALA A 104 6.95 -4.75 -15.89
CA ALA A 104 6.21 -5.98 -16.11
C ALA A 104 7.05 -7.10 -16.79
N GLN A 105 8.16 -6.74 -17.45
CA GLN A 105 9.11 -7.72 -17.99
C GLN A 105 9.93 -8.42 -16.90
N PHE A 106 10.06 -7.83 -15.72
CA PHE A 106 10.91 -8.34 -14.62
C PHE A 106 10.08 -8.77 -13.40
N TYR A 107 8.94 -8.11 -13.14
CA TYR A 107 8.14 -8.26 -11.93
C TYR A 107 6.69 -8.63 -12.21
N GLU A 108 6.05 -9.31 -11.26
CA GLU A 108 4.58 -9.27 -11.15
C GLU A 108 4.20 -7.90 -10.57
N VAL A 109 3.59 -7.03 -11.35
CA VAL A 109 3.22 -5.69 -10.89
C VAL A 109 1.84 -5.73 -10.24
N VAL A 110 1.76 -5.23 -8.99
CA VAL A 110 0.52 -5.13 -8.21
C VAL A 110 0.30 -3.66 -7.85
N ILE A 111 -0.86 -3.12 -8.22
CA ILE A 111 -1.31 -1.81 -7.75
C ILE A 111 -2.00 -2.01 -6.40
N PHE A 112 -1.51 -1.32 -5.38
CA PHE A 112 -2.02 -1.38 -4.02
C PHE A 112 -2.15 0.04 -3.48
N THR A 113 -3.39 0.50 -3.36
CA THR A 113 -3.71 1.90 -3.04
C THR A 113 -4.81 1.97 -2.00
N ALA A 114 -4.92 3.10 -1.31
CA ALA A 114 -6.03 3.40 -0.39
C ALA A 114 -7.33 3.77 -1.13
N GLY A 115 -7.26 4.07 -2.43
CA GLY A 115 -8.41 4.39 -3.27
C GLY A 115 -9.38 3.22 -3.44
N THR A 116 -10.63 3.53 -3.82
CA THR A 116 -11.61 2.50 -4.16
C THR A 116 -11.24 1.78 -5.45
N LYS A 117 -11.76 0.55 -5.64
CA LYS A 117 -11.55 -0.21 -6.87
C LYS A 117 -12.00 0.56 -8.12
N ASP A 118 -13.18 1.18 -8.07
CA ASP A 118 -13.73 1.89 -9.23
C ASP A 118 -12.87 3.11 -9.61
N TYR A 119 -12.38 3.85 -8.60
CA TYR A 119 -11.43 4.93 -8.81
C TYR A 119 -10.13 4.42 -9.45
N ALA A 120 -9.54 3.36 -8.90
CA ALA A 120 -8.31 2.79 -9.42
C ALA A 120 -8.47 2.31 -10.88
N ASP A 121 -9.56 1.60 -11.19
CA ASP A 121 -9.85 1.15 -12.56
C ASP A 121 -10.00 2.34 -13.52
N TRP A 122 -10.70 3.40 -13.12
CA TRP A 122 -10.86 4.62 -13.90
C TRP A 122 -9.53 5.35 -14.14
N ALA A 123 -8.71 5.54 -13.10
CA ALA A 123 -7.41 6.19 -13.22
C ALA A 123 -6.46 5.38 -14.12
N LEU A 124 -6.41 4.05 -13.94
CA LEU A 124 -5.59 3.15 -14.75
C LEU A 124 -6.03 3.11 -16.23
N ALA A 125 -7.30 3.38 -16.55
CA ALA A 125 -7.73 3.48 -17.94
C ALA A 125 -7.02 4.61 -18.70
N HIS A 126 -6.64 5.69 -18.02
CA HIS A 126 -5.91 6.82 -18.63
C HIS A 126 -4.44 6.47 -18.93
N LEU A 127 -3.83 5.57 -18.16
CA LEU A 127 -2.48 5.05 -18.42
C LEU A 127 -2.40 4.16 -19.65
N LYS A 128 -3.50 3.47 -20.01
CA LYS A 128 -3.55 2.57 -21.17
C LYS A 128 -3.68 3.31 -22.52
N ASN A 129 -4.05 4.58 -22.48
CA ASN A 129 -4.36 5.39 -23.65
C ASN A 129 -3.19 6.31 -24.08
N GLN A 130 -1.97 6.05 -23.61
CA GLN A 130 -0.75 6.76 -23.99
C GLN A 130 0.24 5.88 -24.76
#